data_AF-A0A561V539-F1
#
_entry.id   AF-A0A561V539-F1
#
_cell.length_a   1.000
_cell.length_b   1.000
_cell.length_c   1.000
_cell.angle_alpha   90.00
_cell.angle_beta   90.00
_cell.angle_gamma   90.00
#
_symmetry.space_group_name_H-M   'P 1'
#
loop_
_entity.id
_entity.type
_entity.pdbx_description
1 polymer ?
#
loop_
_entity_poly.entity_id
_entity_poly.type
_entity_poly.pdbx_seq_one_letter_code
_entity_poly.pdbx_strand_id
1 'polypeptide(L)' 'MHVQVITDPFGRLLWASAALPGSSHDLTAAREHGIIAVVRDCEI' A
#
# COMPACT_ATOMS: atom_id res chain seq x y z
N MET A 1 -12.46 4.91 -4.04
CA MET A 1 -11.31 5.34 -3.24
C MET A 1 -10.30 4.22 -3.31
N HIS A 2 -9.03 4.51 -3.51
CA HIS A 2 -7.99 3.48 -3.57
C HIS A 2 -7.08 3.62 -2.34
N VAL A 3 -6.89 2.52 -1.61
CA VAL A 3 -6.04 2.44 -0.42
C VAL A 3 -5.23 1.16 -0.52
N GLN A 4 -3.93 1.25 -0.24
CA GLN A 4 -3.05 0.10 -0.17
C GLN A 4 -2.72 -0.23 1.28
N VAL A 5 -2.66 -1.52 1.59
CA VAL A 5 -2.45 -2.02 2.93
C VAL A 5 -1.44 -3.16 2.87
N ILE A 6 -0.50 -3.18 3.80
CA ILE A 6 0.43 -4.29 4.01
C ILE A 6 0.15 -4.85 5.41
N THR A 7 -0.02 -6.17 5.49
CA THR A 7 -0.23 -6.89 6.74
C THR A 7 0.76 -8.02 6.90
N ASP A 8 1.03 -8.41 8.15
CA ASP A 8 1.70 -9.67 8.43
C ASP A 8 0.76 -10.87 8.12
N PRO A 9 1.27 -12.11 8.13
CA PRO A 9 0.46 -13.31 7.89
C PRO A 9 -0.64 -13.57 8.94
N PHE A 10 -0.57 -12.91 10.10
CA PHE A 10 -1.55 -13.02 11.18
C PHE A 10 -2.59 -11.89 11.14
N GLY A 11 -2.54 -11.02 10.13
CA GLY A 11 -3.47 -9.93 9.90
C GLY A 11 -3.15 -8.63 10.66
N ARG A 12 -1.95 -8.48 11.22
CA ARG A 12 -1.54 -7.21 11.84
C ARG A 12 -1.20 -6.19 10.75
N LEU A 13 -1.68 -4.97 10.92
CA LEU A 13 -1.40 -3.86 10.01
C LEU A 13 0.07 -3.40 10.17
N LEU A 14 0.86 -3.52 9.11
CA LEU A 14 2.24 -3.05 9.06
C LEU A 14 2.34 -1.65 8.45
N TRP A 15 1.50 -1.36 7.45
CA TRP A 15 1.46 -0.05 6.78
C TRP A 15 0.14 0.17 6.03
N ALA A 16 -0.29 1.42 5.93
CA ALA A 16 -1.43 1.84 5.11
C ALA A 16 -1.10 3.12 4.34
N SER A 17 -1.55 3.19 3.08
CA SER A 17 -1.39 4.38 2.25
C SER A 17 -2.36 5.49 2.64
N ALA A 18 -2.01 6.73 2.30
CA ALA A 18 -3.00 7.78 2.16
C ALA A 18 -4.02 7.38 1.07
N ALA A 19 -5.26 7.84 1.21
CA ALA A 19 -6.29 7.49 0.28
C ALA A 19 -6.24 8.32 -1.01
N LEU A 20 -6.39 7.65 -2.14
CA LEU A 20 -6.49 8.28 -3.45
C LEU A 20 -7.93 8.23 -3.98
N PRO A 21 -8.27 9.12 -4.95
CA PRO A 21 -9.56 9.06 -5.63
C PRO A 21 -9.87 7.66 -6.17
N GLY A 22 -11.16 7.30 -6.20
CA GLY A 22 -11.57 5.99 -6.71
C GLY A 22 -11.35 5.78 -8.20
N SER A 23 -11.09 6.85 -8.94
CA SER A 23 -10.72 6.81 -10.35
C SER A 23 -9.22 6.52 -10.57
N SER A 24 -8.40 6.53 -9.51
CA SER A 24 -6.99 6.17 -9.62
C SER A 24 -6.87 4.66 -9.80
N HIS A 25 -6.37 4.25 -10.97
CA HIS A 25 -6.05 2.85 -11.23
C HIS A 25 -4.98 2.33 -10.26
N ASP A 26 -5.09 1.06 -9.88
CA ASP A 26 -4.26 0.41 -8.87
C ASP A 26 -2.76 0.55 -9.15
N LEU A 27 -2.35 0.42 -10.42
CA LEU A 27 -0.95 0.54 -10.81
C LEU A 27 -0.42 1.97 -10.65
N THR A 28 -1.26 2.98 -10.89
CA THR A 28 -0.91 4.39 -10.65
C THR A 28 -0.77 4.65 -9.16
N ALA A 29 -1.74 4.18 -8.36
CA ALA A 29 -1.69 4.28 -6.90
C ALA A 29 -0.46 3.56 -6.32
N ALA A 30 -0.13 2.38 -6.82
CA ALA A 30 1.05 1.62 -6.41
C ALA A 30 2.37 2.34 -6.68
N ARG A 31 2.46 3.05 -7.80
CA ARG A 31 3.65 3.87 -8.13
C ARG A 31 3.70 5.13 -7.28
N GLU A 32 2.57 5.80 -7.08
CA GLU A 32 2.47 7.01 -6.25
C GLU A 32 2.88 6.74 -4.81
N HIS A 33 2.47 5.60 -4.26
CA HIS A 33 2.86 5.19 -2.91
C HIS A 33 4.19 4.45 -2.82
N GLY A 34 4.86 4.21 -3.95
CA GLY A 34 6.16 3.53 -3.96
C GLY A 34 6.13 2.14 -3.34
N ILE A 35 5.08 1.35 -3.61
CA ILE A 35 4.78 0.11 -2.86
C ILE A 35 5.95 -0.88 -2.78
N ILE A 36 6.80 -0.94 -3.81
CA ILE A 36 7.99 -1.81 -3.83
C ILE A 36 9.03 -1.39 -2.78
N ALA A 37 9.24 -0.09 -2.59
CA ALA A 37 10.14 0.40 -1.55
C ALA A 37 9.54 0.13 -0.16
N VAL A 38 8.25 0.39 0.01
CA VAL A 38 7.55 0.12 1.28
C VAL A 38 7.66 -1.36 1.66
N VAL A 39 7.38 -2.28 0.74
CA VAL A 39 7.47 -3.73 1.00
C VAL A 39 8.89 -4.16 1.35
N ARG A 40 9.91 -3.55 0.74
CA ARG A 40 11.32 -3.84 1.08
C ARG A 40 11.66 -3.40 2.50
N ASP A 41 11.11 -2.27 2.94
CA ASP A 41 11.43 -1.66 4.23
C ASP A 41 10.54 -2.21 5.37
N CYS A 42 9.40 -2.84 5.03
CA CYS A 42 8.65 -3.66 5.97
C CYS A 42 9.46 -4.92 6.29
N GLU A 43 9.96 -5.02 7.53
CA GLU A 43 10.47 -6.28 8.07
C GLU A 43 9.28 -7.24 8.26
N ILE A 44 9.11 -8.18 7.32
CA ILE A 44 8.03 -9.19 7.31
C ILE A 44 8.54 -10.52 7.85
#